data_AF-A0A6P2CUM1-F1
#
_entry.id   AF-A0A6P2CUM1-F1
#
_cell.length_a   1.000
_cell.length_b   1.000
_cell.length_c   1.000
_cell.angle_alpha   90.00
_cell.angle_beta   90.00
_cell.angle_gamma   90.00
#
_symmetry.space_group_name_H-M   'P 1'
#
loop_
_entity.id
_entity.type
_entity.pdbx_description
1 polymer ?
#
loop_
_entity_poly.entity_id
_entity_poly.type
_entity_poly.pdbx_seq_one_letter_code
_entity_poly.pdbx_strand_id
1 'polypeptide(L)'
;MATNTEIEMRWIDAWNDLYDLVLPRHGVKCQLADFTVVDVEACKIWLRDSVYEGYHVRVETGWVLGRPGVIASRSRDQDADAGAGEKR
;
A
#
# COMPACT_ATOMS: atom_id res chain seq x y z
N MET A 1 -11.39 -17.12 1.57
CA MET A 1 -11.37 -16.21 2.74
C MET A 1 -10.04 -16.40 3.42
N ALA A 2 -9.29 -15.32 3.62
CA ALA A 2 -8.06 -15.37 4.40
C ALA A 2 -8.37 -15.66 5.87
N THR A 3 -7.53 -16.45 6.51
CA THR A 3 -7.52 -16.64 7.96
C THR A 3 -7.06 -15.37 8.66
N ASN A 4 -7.42 -15.21 9.94
CA ASN A 4 -6.98 -14.06 10.73
C ASN A 4 -5.44 -13.92 10.73
N THR A 5 -4.74 -15.05 10.81
CA THR A 5 -3.27 -15.07 10.76
C THR A 5 -2.72 -14.55 9.43
N GLU A 6 -3.34 -14.87 8.30
CA GLU A 6 -2.91 -14.35 6.99
C GLU A 6 -3.15 -12.85 6.85
N ILE A 7 -4.26 -12.34 7.41
CA ILE A 7 -4.55 -10.90 7.44
C ILE A 7 -3.49 -10.17 8.28
N GLU A 8 -3.19 -10.68 9.47
CA GLU A 8 -2.15 -10.09 10.34
C GLU A 8 -0.76 -10.15 9.69
N MET A 9 -0.40 -11.24 9.01
CA MET A 9 0.88 -11.33 8.30
C MET A 9 0.97 -10.31 7.16
N ARG A 10 -0.09 -10.17 6.34
CA ARG A 10 -0.14 -9.13 5.29
C ARG A 10 0.01 -7.73 5.85
N TRP A 11 -0.59 -7.47 7.02
CA TRP A 11 -0.44 -6.19 7.70
C TRP A 11 1.01 -5.97 8.16
N ILE A 12 1.62 -6.98 8.79
CA ILE A 12 3.02 -6.93 9.23
C ILE A 12 3.97 -6.67 8.05
N ASP A 13 3.77 -7.36 6.93
CA ASP A 13 4.59 -7.20 5.73
C ASP A 13 4.49 -5.76 5.18
N ALA A 14 3.27 -5.26 5.00
CA ALA A 14 3.04 -3.89 4.52
C ALA A 14 3.59 -2.82 5.48
N TRP A 15 3.53 -3.09 6.78
CA TRP A 15 4.09 -2.23 7.82
C TRP A 15 5.62 -2.15 7.72
N ASN A 16 6.28 -3.31 7.57
CA ASN A 16 7.73 -3.38 7.43
C ASN A 16 8.20 -2.68 6.16
N ASP A 17 7.54 -2.92 5.03
CA ASP A 17 7.86 -2.25 3.77
C ASP A 17 7.74 -0.73 3.89
N LEU A 18 6.66 -0.22 4.50
CA LEU A 18 6.48 1.22 4.72
C LEU A 18 7.59 1.78 5.62
N TYR A 19 7.93 1.06 6.69
CA TYR A 19 8.95 1.47 7.64
C TYR A 19 10.33 1.57 6.98
N ASP A 20 10.71 0.58 6.16
CA ASP A 20 11.98 0.56 5.43
C ASP A 20 12.10 1.73 4.44
N LEU A 21 11.00 2.11 3.80
CA LEU A 21 10.96 3.24 2.87
C LEU A 21 11.08 4.61 3.54
N VAL A 22 10.62 4.72 4.80
CA VAL A 22 10.52 5.98 5.55
C VAL A 22 11.69 6.20 6.53
N LEU A 23 12.29 5.13 7.06
CA LEU A 23 13.30 5.11 8.13
C LEU A 23 14.40 6.20 8.08
N PRO A 24 14.99 6.56 6.93
CA PRO A 24 16.02 7.58 6.86
C PRO A 24 15.50 9.01 6.60
N ARG A 25 14.19 9.23 6.44
CA ARG A 25 13.64 10.46 5.86
C ARG A 25 12.51 11.05 6.71
N HIS A 26 12.71 12.28 7.19
CA HIS A 26 11.64 13.07 7.79
C HIS A 26 10.78 13.75 6.72
N GLY A 27 9.47 13.83 6.96
CA GLY A 27 8.54 14.56 6.09
C GLY A 27 8.20 13.86 4.78
N VAL A 28 8.41 12.55 4.68
CA VAL A 28 7.98 11.73 3.54
C VAL A 28 6.47 11.85 3.37
N LYS A 29 6.03 12.04 2.13
CA LYS A 29 4.62 12.07 1.75
C LYS A 29 4.24 10.75 1.10
N CYS A 30 3.05 10.29 1.41
CA CYS A 30 2.48 9.07 0.88
C CYS A 30 1.33 9.45 -0.04
N GLN A 31 1.31 8.93 -1.26
CA GLN A 31 0.18 9.05 -2.16
C GLN A 31 -0.62 7.75 -2.11
N LEU A 32 -1.92 7.85 -1.86
CA LEU A 32 -2.84 6.73 -1.80
C LEU A 32 -3.37 6.37 -3.21
N ALA A 33 -4.10 5.27 -3.30
CA ALA A 33 -4.64 4.74 -4.56
C ALA A 33 -5.63 5.70 -5.26
N ASP A 34 -6.25 6.62 -4.52
CA ASP A 34 -7.17 7.65 -5.01
C ASP A 34 -6.44 8.97 -5.36
N PHE A 35 -5.10 8.95 -5.42
CA PHE A 35 -4.23 10.11 -5.62
C PHE A 35 -4.20 11.12 -4.46
N THR A 36 -4.85 10.81 -3.33
CA THR A 36 -4.79 11.64 -2.13
C THR A 36 -3.39 11.57 -1.54
N VAL A 37 -2.82 12.73 -1.17
CA VAL A 37 -1.50 12.81 -0.53
C VAL A 37 -1.67 13.02 0.97
N VAL A 38 -1.08 12.11 1.74
CA VAL A 38 -1.14 12.07 3.20
C VAL A 38 0.27 11.96 3.79
N ASP A 39 0.39 12.11 5.10
CA ASP A 39 1.61 11.75 5.82
C ASP A 39 1.68 10.24 6.09
N VAL A 40 2.81 9.81 6.64
CA VAL A 40 3.10 8.40 6.93
C VAL A 40 2.12 7.81 7.96
N GLU A 41 1.65 8.60 8.93
CA GLU A 41 0.73 8.11 9.96
C GLU A 41 -0.67 7.86 9.39
N ALA A 42 -1.18 8.78 8.58
CA ALA A 42 -2.42 8.56 7.85
C ALA A 42 -2.31 7.43 6.82
N CYS A 43 -1.16 7.28 6.16
CA CYS A 43 -0.88 6.14 5.26
C CYS A 43 -0.92 4.80 6.00
N LYS A 44 -0.34 4.74 7.21
CA LYS A 44 -0.39 3.56 8.08
C LYS A 44 -1.84 3.14 8.35
N ILE A 45 -2.68 4.09 8.75
CA ILE A 45 -4.09 3.81 9.07
C ILE A 45 -4.80 3.26 7.83
N TRP A 46 -4.60 3.90 6.68
CA TRP A 46 -5.20 3.48 5.42
C TRP A 46 -4.78 2.07 4.99
N LEU A 47 -3.50 1.72 5.11
CA LEU A 47 -3.00 0.38 4.79
C LEU A 47 -3.61 -0.67 5.70
N ARG A 48 -3.64 -0.40 7.02
CA ARG A 48 -4.24 -1.29 8.01
C ARG A 48 -5.71 -1.55 7.68
N ASP A 49 -6.48 -0.49 7.52
CA ASP A 49 -7.92 -0.60 7.28
C ASP A 49 -8.18 -1.35 5.96
N SER A 50 -7.37 -1.12 4.92
CA SER A 50 -7.45 -1.86 3.66
C SER A 50 -7.16 -3.36 3.80
N VAL A 51 -6.18 -3.75 4.61
CA VAL A 51 -5.88 -5.17 4.88
C VAL A 51 -7.04 -5.84 5.62
N TYR A 52 -7.63 -5.18 6.63
CA TYR A 52 -8.79 -5.72 7.36
C TYR A 52 -10.08 -5.73 6.52
N GLU A 53 -10.21 -4.84 5.53
CA GLU A 53 -11.25 -4.90 4.50
C GLU A 53 -11.05 -6.07 3.50
N GLY A 54 -9.92 -6.79 3.59
CA GLY A 54 -9.60 -7.94 2.76
C GLY A 54 -8.89 -7.59 1.45
N TYR A 55 -8.37 -6.37 1.31
CA TYR A 55 -7.53 -6.01 0.17
C TYR A 55 -6.09 -6.52 0.36
N HIS A 56 -5.42 -6.76 -0.76
CA HIS A 56 -3.97 -6.79 -0.79
C HIS A 56 -3.48 -5.37 -0.91
N VAL A 57 -2.49 -5.01 -0.10
CA VAL A 57 -1.88 -3.68 -0.12
C VAL A 57 -0.43 -3.80 -0.54
N ARG A 58 0.06 -2.77 -1.22
CA ARG A 58 1.46 -2.67 -1.64
C ARG A 58 1.93 -1.24 -1.47
N VAL A 59 3.15 -1.08 -0.98
CA VAL A 59 3.84 0.20 -0.93
C VAL A 59 5.09 0.15 -1.78
N GLU A 60 5.38 1.26 -2.46
CA GLU A 60 6.58 1.40 -3.29
C GLU A 60 7.12 2.82 -3.23
N THR A 61 8.38 3.00 -3.63
CA THR A 61 8.96 4.35 -3.75
C THR A 61 8.45 5.01 -5.01
N GLY A 62 8.06 6.28 -4.92
CA GLY A 62 7.64 7.07 -6.07
C GLY A 62 7.89 8.56 -5.92
N TRP A 63 7.35 9.34 -6.86
CA TRP A 63 7.39 10.80 -6.81
C TRP A 63 6.05 11.34 -6.34
N VAL A 64 6.05 12.04 -5.20
CA VAL A 64 4.87 12.63 -4.59
C VAL A 64 5.14 14.12 -4.40
N LEU A 65 4.31 14.98 -5.01
CA LEU A 65 4.47 16.44 -4.97
C LEU A 65 5.88 16.92 -5.38
N GLY A 66 6.48 16.27 -6.38
CA GLY A 66 7.81 16.64 -6.90
C GLY A 66 8.98 16.28 -5.97
N ARG A 67 8.75 15.41 -4.98
CA ARG A 67 9.81 14.87 -4.11
C ARG A 67 9.71 13.34 -4.02
N PRO A 68 10.80 12.63 -3.67
CA PRO A 68 10.73 11.21 -3.35
C PRO A 68 9.75 10.97 -2.20
N GLY A 69 8.80 10.08 -2.42
CA GLY A 69 7.73 9.71 -1.51
C GLY A 69 7.39 8.24 -1.60
N VAL A 70 6.27 7.86 -0.97
CA VAL A 70 5.74 6.50 -1.02
C VAL A 70 4.45 6.51 -1.80
N ILE A 71 4.24 5.52 -2.66
CA ILE A 71 2.97 5.27 -3.32
C ILE A 71 2.37 4.03 -2.68
N ALA A 72 1.16 4.17 -2.14
CA ALA A 72 0.39 3.09 -1.54
C ALA A 72 -0.75 2.71 -2.50
N SER A 73 -0.86 1.42 -2.77
CA SER A 73 -1.87 0.86 -3.65
C SER A 73 -2.57 -0.32 -2.97
N ARG A 74 -3.79 -0.62 -3.42
CA ARG A 74 -4.55 -1.78 -2.96
C ARG A 74 -5.27 -2.45 -4.12
N SER A 75 -5.41 -3.77 -4.07
CA SER A 75 -6.13 -4.58 -5.06
C SER A 75 -6.97 -5.65 -4.37
N ARG A 76 -8.06 -6.09 -5.01
CA ARG A 76 -8.79 -7.28 -4.57
C ARG A 76 -8.25 -8.50 -5.31
N ASP A 77 -8.35 -9.67 -4.69
CA ASP A 77 -8.00 -10.96 -5.32
C ASP A 77 -8.77 -11.20 -6.66
N GLN A 78 -9.93 -10.58 -6.85
CA GLN A 78 -10.70 -10.66 -8.11
C GLN A 78 -10.11 -9.84 -9.27
N ASP A 79 -9.24 -8.86 -8.99
CA ASP A 79 -8.64 -8.02 -10.03
C ASP A 79 -7.34 -8.61 -10.62
N ALA A 80 -6.82 -9.72 -10.05
CA ALA A 80 -5.64 -10.41 -10.57
C ALA A 80 -5.92 -11.25 -11.84
N ASP A 81 -7.19 -11.58 -12.12
CA ASP A 81 -7.60 -12.34 -13.31
C ASP A 81 -7.92 -11.42 -14.51
N ALA A 82 -8.23 -10.14 -14.27
CA ALA A 82 -8.58 -9.18 -15.32
C ALA A 82 -7.37 -8.62 -16.11
N GLY A 83 -6.14 -8.98 -15.74
CA GLY A 83 -4.90 -8.55 -16.39
C GLY A 83 -4.34 -9.52 -17.44
N ALA A 84 -4.94 -10.69 -17.63
CA ALA A 84 -4.52 -11.68 -18.64
C ALA A 84 -5.33 -11.63 -19.94
N GLY A 85 -5.99 -10.48 -20.21
CA GLY A 85 -6.69 -10.22 -21.46
C GLY A 85 -5.82 -9.45 -22.45
N GLU A 86 -5.40 -10.15 -23.50
CA GLU A 86 -5.13 -9.60 -24.84
C GLU A 86 -3.84 -8.78 -25.04
N LYS A 87 -2.77 -9.49 -25.43
CA LYS A 87 -1.86 -8.99 -26.47
C LYS A 87 -1.80 -10.01 -27.61
N ARG A 88 -2.62 -9.72 -28.63
CA ARG A 88 -2.53 -10.05 -30.07
C ARG A 88 -1.94 -11.40 -30.48
#